data_AF-A0A7K4M464-F1
#
_entry.id   AF-A0A7K4M464-F1
#
_cell.length_a   1.000
_cell.length_b   1.000
_cell.length_c   1.000
_cell.angle_alpha   90.00
_cell.angle_beta   90.00
_cell.angle_gamma   90.00
#
_symmetry.space_group_name_H-M   'P 1'
#
loop_
_entity.id
_entity.type
_entity.pdbx_description
1 polymer ?
#
loop_
_entity_poly.entity_id
_entity_poly.type
_entity_poly.pdbx_seq_one_letter_code
_entity_poly.pdbx_strand_id
1 'polypeptide(L)' 'AEDLPAPRRLQKLEVPLMAQGTCRRLYGSGAGRGLPARRIQDDMMCAGYPEGLKDT' A
#
# COMPACT_ATOMS: atom_id res chain seq x y z
N ALA A 1 22.70 -29.37 -5.45
CA ALA A 1 22.53 -28.01 -4.92
C ALA A 1 21.75 -27.25 -5.97
N GLU A 2 20.60 -26.67 -5.62
CA GLU A 2 19.84 -25.85 -6.55
C GLU A 2 20.55 -24.51 -6.73
N ASP A 3 20.82 -24.13 -7.98
CA ASP A 3 21.50 -22.88 -8.31
C ASP A 3 20.45 -21.77 -8.40
N LEU A 4 20.31 -20.99 -7.31
CA LEU A 4 19.33 -19.91 -7.24
C LEU A 4 19.87 -18.66 -7.98
N PRO A 5 19.00 -17.90 -8.66
CA PRO A 5 19.42 -16.68 -9.33
C PRO A 5 20.01 -15.67 -8.33
N ALA A 6 20.96 -14.87 -8.82
CA ALA A 6 21.58 -13.84 -8.02
C ALA A 6 20.52 -12.86 -7.47
N PRO A 7 20.63 -12.45 -6.19
CA PRO A 7 19.68 -11.54 -5.58
C PRO A 7 19.67 -10.19 -6.31
N ARG A 8 18.47 -9.62 -6.48
CA ARG A 8 18.30 -8.27 -7.06
C ARG A 8 18.62 -7.19 -6.02
N ARG A 9 18.95 -5.98 -6.50
CA ARG A 9 19.22 -4.83 -5.61
C ARG A 9 17.97 -4.42 -4.85
N LEU A 10 18.11 -4.22 -3.54
CA LEU A 10 17.07 -3.67 -2.68
C LEU A 10 16.64 -2.27 -3.15
N GLN A 11 15.34 -2.02 -3.17
CA GLN A 11 14.74 -0.73 -3.52
C GLN A 11 14.17 -0.04 -2.26
N LYS A 12 14.04 1.28 -2.30
CA LYS A 12 13.46 2.09 -1.21
C LYS A 12 12.58 3.21 -1.78
N LEU A 13 11.54 3.58 -1.04
CA LEU A 13 10.63 4.67 -1.38
C LEU A 13 10.22 5.42 -0.11
N GLU A 14 10.22 6.74 -0.17
CA GLU A 14 9.65 7.59 0.87
C GLU A 14 8.18 7.94 0.54
N VAL A 15 7.31 7.72 1.53
CA VAL A 15 5.87 7.97 1.43
C VAL A 15 5.37 8.69 2.69
N PRO A 16 4.39 9.61 2.55
CA PRO A 16 3.82 10.32 3.68
C PRO A 16 2.85 9.43 4.44
N LEU A 17 2.72 9.68 5.75
CA LEU A 17 1.63 9.12 6.53
C LEU A 17 0.29 9.74 6.08
N MET A 18 -0.68 8.88 5.80
CA MET A 18 -2.01 9.26 5.38
C MET A 18 -2.95 9.30 6.59
N ALA A 19 -3.77 10.35 6.66
CA ALA A 19 -4.78 10.47 7.69
C ALA A 19 -5.74 9.26 7.71
N GLN A 20 -5.96 8.69 8.89
CA GLN A 20 -6.75 7.46 9.08
C GLN A 20 -8.18 7.60 8.54
N GLY A 21 -8.81 8.78 8.68
CA GLY A 21 -10.14 9.06 8.12
C GLY A 21 -10.19 9.04 6.59
N THR A 22 -9.15 9.54 5.93
CA THR A 22 -9.01 9.44 4.47
C THR A 22 -8.83 7.99 4.05
N CYS A 23 -7.98 7.23 4.74
CA CYS A 23 -7.75 5.82 4.44
C CYS A 23 -9.02 4.97 4.62
N ARG A 24 -9.75 5.15 5.73
CA ARG A 24 -11.04 4.48 5.97
C ARG A 24 -12.05 4.78 4.87
N ARG A 25 -12.12 6.02 4.38
CA ARG A 25 -13.02 6.39 3.28
C ARG A 25 -12.64 5.66 1.99
N LEU A 26 -11.36 5.67 1.61
CA LEU A 26 -10.88 5.03 0.37
C LEU A 26 -11.10 3.52 0.35
N TYR A 27 -10.82 2.84 1.48
CA TYR A 27 -10.98 1.38 1.56
C TYR A 27 -12.39 0.93 1.95
N GLY A 28 -13.17 1.78 2.62
CA GLY A 28 -14.53 1.48 3.04
C GLY A 28 -15.56 1.51 1.90
N SER A 29 -15.33 2.31 0.85
CA SER A 29 -16.16 2.33 -0.36
C SER A 29 -15.75 1.27 -1.41
N GLY A 30 -14.76 0.44 -1.09
CA GLY A 30 -14.03 -0.37 -2.06
C GLY A 30 -12.91 0.45 -2.71
N ALA A 31 -11.68 -0.05 -2.66
CA ALA A 31 -10.47 0.65 -3.10
C ALA A 31 -10.30 0.70 -4.64
N GLY A 32 -11.41 0.84 -5.38
CA GLY A 32 -11.45 0.72 -6.83
C GLY A 32 -11.24 -0.71 -7.36
N ARG A 33 -11.45 -0.87 -8.68
CA ARG A 33 -11.16 -2.06 -9.53
C ARG A 33 -11.27 -3.43 -8.84
N GLY A 34 -12.47 -3.79 -8.39
CA GLY A 34 -12.77 -5.17 -7.97
C GLY A 34 -12.21 -5.59 -6.61
N LEU A 35 -11.64 -4.67 -5.83
CA LEU A 35 -11.25 -4.95 -4.45
C LEU A 35 -12.45 -4.81 -3.51
N PRO A 36 -12.68 -5.79 -2.63
CA PRO A 36 -13.76 -5.71 -1.64
C PRO A 36 -13.48 -4.55 -0.66
N ALA A 37 -14.56 -3.97 -0.15
CA ALA A 37 -14.46 -3.00 0.94
C ALA A 37 -13.68 -3.62 2.12
N ARG A 38 -12.74 -2.85 2.68
CA ARG A 38 -11.98 -3.25 3.85
C ARG A 38 -12.14 -2.23 4.96
N ARG A 39 -12.36 -2.74 6.17
CA ARG A 39 -12.32 -1.94 7.39
C ARG A 39 -10.87 -1.75 7.82
N ILE A 40 -10.44 -0.49 7.92
CA ILE A 40 -9.16 -0.13 8.54
C ILE A 40 -9.36 -0.09 10.06
N GLN A 41 -8.61 -0.94 10.76
CA GLN A 41 -8.66 -1.07 12.22
C GLN A 41 -7.89 0.07 12.90
N ASP A 42 -8.13 0.27 14.19
CA ASP A 42 -7.60 1.43 14.92
C ASP A 42 -6.09 1.31 15.18
N ASP A 43 -5.55 0.09 15.15
CA ASP A 43 -4.14 -0.29 15.27
C ASP A 43 -3.39 -0.28 13.93
N MET A 44 -4.05 0.12 12.84
CA MET A 44 -3.44 0.24 11.51
C MET A 44 -3.12 1.69 11.16
N MET A 45 -2.01 1.88 10.44
CA MET A 45 -1.65 3.15 9.78
C MET A 45 -1.58 2.97 8.27
N CYS A 46 -1.82 4.06 7.53
CA CYS A 46 -1.73 4.08 6.08
C CYS A 46 -0.63 5.05 5.64
N ALA A 47 0.10 4.71 4.59
CA ALA A 47 1.13 5.57 4.02
C ALA A 47 1.11 5.45 2.50
N GLY A 48 1.29 6.57 1.80
CA GLY A 48 1.24 6.62 0.35
C GLY A 48 0.51 7.83 -0.22
N TYR A 49 0.56 7.93 -1.54
CA TYR A 49 -0.06 9.00 -2.31
C TYR A 49 -1.36 8.48 -2.96
N PRO A 50 -2.49 9.20 -2.86
CA PRO A 50 -3.74 8.81 -3.53
C PRO A 50 -3.60 8.57 -5.04
N GLU A 51 -2.65 9.25 -5.68
CA GLU A 51 -2.36 9.17 -7.11
C GLU A 51 -1.62 7.88 -7.50
N GLY A 52 -1.03 7.16 -6.53
CA GLY A 52 -0.24 5.95 -6.77
C GLY A 52 1.08 6.21 -7.50
N LEU A 53 1.47 5.29 -8.40
CA LEU A 53 2.55 5.44 -9.39
C LEU A 53 3.96 5.71 -8.85
N LYS A 54 4.22 5.42 -7.57
CA LYS A 54 5.55 5.48 -6.94
C LYS A 54 6.15 4.09 -6.68
N ASP A 55 5.66 3.05 -7.36
CA ASP A 55 6.11 1.66 -7.20
C ASP A 55 7.12 1.19 -8.29
N THR A 56 7.67 2.11 -9.09
CA THR A 56 8.63 1.79 -10.18
C THR A 56 10.09 1.85 -9.75
#